data_AF-A0A495UDH2-F1
#
_entry.id   AF-A0A495UDH2-F1
#
_cell.length_a   1.000
_cell.length_b   1.000
_cell.length_c   1.000
_cell.angle_alpha   90.00
_cell.angle_beta   90.00
_cell.angle_gamma   90.00
#
_symmetry.space_group_name_H-M   'P 1'
#
loop_
_entity.id
_entity.type
_entity.pdbx_description
1 polymer ?
#
loop_
_entity_poly.entity_id
_entity_poly.type
_entity_poly.pdbx_seq_one_letter_code
_entity_poly.pdbx_strand_id
1 'polypeptide(L)'
;MMKIRRRVLAGIPATALAIGILAFAAPAPAQAAQQVSYYSSWNTCSLRMDRLAQQGYTIVQGCTPDSYQNGTPVRWRLIYQ
;
A
#
# COMPACT_ATOMS: atom_id res chain seq x y z
N MET A 1 1.71 36.54 -46.75
CA MET A 1 2.47 37.39 -45.81
C MET A 1 1.60 38.57 -45.38
N MET A 2 1.18 38.64 -44.11
CA MET A 2 0.71 39.90 -43.49
C MET A 2 0.88 39.81 -41.96
N LYS A 3 1.29 40.94 -41.36
CA LYS A 3 2.08 41.06 -40.12
C LYS A 3 1.26 41.01 -38.82
N ILE A 4 1.84 40.35 -37.82
CA ILE A 4 1.50 40.36 -36.39
C ILE A 4 1.60 41.78 -35.81
N ARG A 5 0.64 42.21 -34.96
CA ARG A 5 0.90 43.02 -33.75
C ARG A 5 -0.10 42.70 -32.62
N ARG A 6 0.45 42.35 -31.46
CA ARG A 6 -0.21 42.15 -30.16
C ARG A 6 -0.65 43.49 -29.55
N ARG A 7 -1.77 43.51 -28.81
CA ARG A 7 -2.03 44.20 -27.51
C ARG A 7 -3.52 44.05 -27.18
N VAL A 8 -3.92 43.28 -26.16
CA VAL A 8 -3.91 43.57 -24.70
C VAL A 8 -5.21 44.23 -24.23
N LEU A 9 -5.89 43.50 -23.33
CA LEU A 9 -6.85 43.89 -22.28
C LEU A 9 -8.15 44.62 -22.66
N ALA A 10 -9.30 44.03 -22.32
CA ALA A 10 -10.03 44.33 -21.07
C ALA A 10 -11.47 43.78 -21.13
N GLY A 11 -11.87 43.03 -20.09
CA GLY A 11 -13.24 42.50 -19.94
C GLY A 11 -13.39 41.64 -18.68
N ILE A 12 -13.07 42.23 -17.53
CA ILE A 12 -13.33 41.78 -16.15
C ILE A 12 -14.85 42.00 -15.84
N PRO A 13 -15.53 41.46 -14.80
CA PRO A 13 -15.35 40.28 -13.93
C PRO A 13 -16.60 39.36 -13.89
N ALA A 14 -16.44 38.08 -13.54
CA ALA A 14 -17.49 37.36 -12.82
C ALA A 14 -16.86 36.79 -11.54
N THR A 15 -16.77 37.65 -10.53
CA THR A 15 -16.55 37.25 -9.15
C THR A 15 -17.75 36.40 -8.69
N ALA A 16 -17.64 35.09 -8.82
CA ALA A 16 -18.38 34.15 -7.99
C ALA A 16 -17.36 33.48 -7.07
N LEU A 17 -17.34 33.99 -5.84
CA LEU A 17 -16.69 33.39 -4.68
C LEU A 17 -17.14 31.93 -4.53
N ALA A 18 -16.21 30.99 -4.61
CA ALA A 18 -16.30 29.74 -3.87
C ALA A 18 -14.88 29.32 -3.48
N ILE A 19 -14.45 29.90 -2.37
CA ILE A 19 -13.37 29.43 -1.53
C ILE A 19 -13.68 27.98 -1.14
N GLY A 20 -12.70 27.10 -1.26
CA GLY A 20 -12.64 25.89 -0.45
C GLY A 20 -13.16 24.62 -1.11
N ILE A 21 -12.44 24.13 -2.11
CA ILE A 21 -12.16 22.69 -2.15
C ILE A 21 -10.68 22.55 -2.51
N LEU A 22 -9.81 22.72 -1.50
CA LEU A 22 -8.61 21.89 -1.42
C LEU A 22 -9.17 20.47 -1.47
N ALA A 23 -9.29 19.91 -2.67
CA ALA A 23 -9.60 18.51 -2.82
C ALA A 23 -8.43 17.83 -2.15
N PHE A 24 -8.69 17.38 -0.91
CA PHE A 24 -7.93 16.40 -0.21
C PHE A 24 -7.61 15.33 -1.25
N ALA A 25 -6.40 15.40 -1.81
CA ALA A 25 -5.77 14.23 -2.37
C ALA A 25 -5.67 13.31 -1.17
N ALA A 26 -6.73 12.51 -0.96
CA ALA A 26 -6.72 11.44 0.01
C ALA A 26 -5.40 10.72 -0.23
N PRO A 27 -4.53 10.56 0.79
CA PRO A 27 -3.33 9.77 0.60
C PRO A 27 -3.83 8.44 0.07
N ALA A 28 -3.47 8.13 -1.18
CA ALA A 28 -3.69 6.80 -1.71
C ALA A 28 -3.17 5.86 -0.63
N PRO A 29 -3.95 4.87 -0.18
CA PRO A 29 -3.49 4.00 0.89
C PRO A 29 -2.16 3.45 0.42
N ALA A 30 -1.08 3.83 1.11
CA ALA A 30 0.23 3.26 0.88
C ALA A 30 0.03 1.79 1.25
N GLN A 31 -0.22 0.97 0.23
CA GLN A 31 -0.38 -0.46 0.38
C GLN A 31 0.95 -0.95 0.92
N ALA A 32 1.00 -1.19 2.23
CA ALA A 32 2.18 -1.72 2.87
C ALA A 32 2.54 -3.01 2.12
N ALA A 33 3.76 -3.06 1.61
CA ALA A 33 4.21 -4.19 0.80
C ALA A 33 4.19 -5.45 1.68
N GLN A 34 3.23 -6.33 1.42
CA GLN A 34 3.11 -7.58 2.15
C GLN A 34 4.33 -8.46 1.86
N GLN A 35 5.04 -8.84 2.92
CA GLN A 35 6.15 -9.79 2.86
C GLN A 35 5.62 -11.20 3.11
N VAL A 36 6.06 -12.13 2.28
CA VAL A 36 5.73 -13.56 2.39
C VAL A 36 7.00 -14.33 2.68
N SER A 37 7.00 -15.10 3.76
CA SER A 37 8.11 -15.99 4.13
C SER A 37 7.65 -17.44 4.22
N TYR A 38 8.53 -18.35 3.81
CA TYR A 38 8.26 -19.80 3.80
C TYR A 38 9.21 -20.54 4.75
N TYR A 39 8.68 -21.53 5.45
CA TYR A 39 9.42 -22.33 6.43
C TYR A 39 9.10 -23.81 6.24
N SER A 40 10.09 -24.68 6.45
CA SER A 40 9.92 -26.13 6.39
C SER A 40 9.32 -26.74 7.66
N SER A 41 9.27 -25.98 8.76
CA SER A 41 8.72 -26.46 10.03
C SER A 41 7.77 -25.44 10.66
N TRP A 42 6.74 -25.95 11.33
CA TRP A 42 5.81 -25.12 12.10
C TRP A 42 6.53 -24.34 13.20
N ASN A 43 7.46 -24.99 13.90
CA ASN A 43 8.15 -24.42 15.05
C ASN A 43 9.01 -23.20 14.66
N THR A 44 9.75 -23.31 13.54
CA THR A 44 10.53 -22.19 12.99
C THR A 44 9.61 -21.04 12.55
N CYS A 45 8.48 -21.36 11.94
CA CYS A 45 7.50 -20.36 11.54
C CYS A 45 6.93 -19.62 12.76
N SER A 46 6.46 -20.35 13.78
CA SER A 46 5.85 -19.76 14.98
C SER A 46 6.82 -18.83 15.70
N LEU A 47 8.07 -19.28 15.93
CA LEU A 47 9.10 -18.45 16.54
C LEU A 47 9.38 -17.16 15.75
N ARG A 48 9.30 -17.23 14.41
CA ARG A 48 9.50 -16.06 13.57
C ARG A 48 8.30 -15.12 13.59
N MET A 49 7.08 -15.65 13.64
CA MET A 49 5.86 -14.88 13.84
C MET A 49 5.91 -14.11 15.16
N ASP A 50 6.26 -14.77 16.26
CA ASP A 50 6.41 -14.12 17.58
C ASP A 50 7.47 -13.01 17.56
N ARG A 51 8.62 -13.28 16.94
CA ARG A 51 9.69 -12.28 16.79
C ARG A 51 9.23 -11.08 15.95
N LEU A 52 8.51 -11.32 14.85
CA LEU A 52 7.99 -10.25 14.00
C LEU A 52 6.94 -9.40 14.72
N ALA A 53 6.06 -10.03 15.50
CA ALA A 53 5.11 -9.33 16.34
C ALA A 53 5.81 -8.46 17.40
N GLN A 54 6.87 -8.96 18.04
CA GLN A 54 7.70 -8.17 18.97
C GLN A 54 8.45 -7.02 18.30
N GLN A 55 8.78 -7.17 17.01
CA GLN A 55 9.45 -6.14 16.20
C GLN A 55 8.48 -5.08 15.66
N GLY A 56 7.18 -5.19 15.95
CA GLY A 56 6.16 -4.25 15.50
C GLY A 56 5.65 -4.48 14.08
N TYR A 57 5.99 -5.61 13.46
CA TYR A 57 5.38 -6.01 12.19
C TYR A 57 3.93 -6.46 12.43
N THR A 58 3.05 -6.11 11.50
CA THR A 58 1.67 -6.56 11.48
C THR A 58 1.58 -7.91 10.80
N ILE A 59 1.22 -8.94 11.55
CA ILE A 59 0.96 -10.27 10.99
C ILE A 59 -0.38 -10.23 10.24
N VAL A 60 -0.32 -10.31 8.91
CA VAL A 60 -1.52 -10.36 8.05
C VAL A 60 -2.10 -11.77 8.04
N GLN A 61 -1.22 -12.77 7.92
CA GLN A 61 -1.57 -14.17 7.99
C GLN A 61 -0.49 -14.89 8.80
N GLY A 62 -0.90 -15.51 9.91
CA GLY A 62 -0.01 -16.32 10.72
C GLY A 62 0.50 -17.56 9.99
N CYS A 63 1.24 -18.40 10.71
CA CYS A 63 1.80 -19.63 10.17
C CYS A 63 0.72 -20.58 9.66
N THR A 64 0.59 -20.66 8.34
CA THR A 64 -0.41 -21.48 7.66
C THR A 64 0.28 -22.49 6.75
N PRO A 65 -0.21 -23.74 6.68
CA PRO A 65 0.35 -24.73 5.78
C PRO A 65 0.12 -24.31 4.32
N ASP A 66 1.19 -24.29 3.55
CA ASP A 66 1.19 -23.88 2.14
C ASP A 66 1.28 -25.08 1.19
N SER A 67 2.00 -26.12 1.59
CA SER A 67 2.05 -27.38 0.84
C SER A 67 1.99 -28.59 1.75
N TYR A 68 1.41 -29.66 1.19
CA TYR A 68 1.21 -30.93 1.85
C TYR A 68 1.88 -32.03 1.04
N GLN A 69 2.41 -33.03 1.74
CA GLN A 69 2.91 -34.27 1.17
C GLN A 69 2.26 -35.42 1.93
N ASN A 70 1.50 -36.27 1.22
CA ASN A 70 0.74 -37.38 1.80
C ASN A 70 -0.17 -36.96 2.98
N GLY A 71 -0.81 -35.79 2.88
CA GLY A 71 -1.67 -35.24 3.93
C GLY A 71 -0.94 -34.55 5.08
N THR A 72 0.40 -34.61 5.12
CA THR A 72 1.22 -33.95 6.14
C THR A 72 1.73 -32.60 5.62
N PRO A 73 1.61 -31.50 6.38
CA PRO A 73 2.15 -30.21 5.98
C PRO A 73 3.69 -30.24 5.97
N VAL A 74 4.28 -29.89 4.81
CA VAL A 74 5.75 -29.85 4.61
C VAL A 74 6.30 -28.45 4.43
N ARG A 75 5.42 -27.46 4.21
CA ARG A 75 5.79 -26.05 4.10
C ARG A 75 4.75 -25.18 4.77
N TRP A 76 5.23 -24.17 5.49
CA TRP A 76 4.46 -23.19 6.23
C TRP A 76 4.74 -21.81 5.68
N ARG A 77 3.70 -21.00 5.52
CA ARG A 77 3.75 -19.62 5.02
C ARG A 77 3.37 -18.66 6.13
N LEU A 78 4.09 -17.55 6.19
CA LEU A 78 3.83 -16.40 7.06
C LEU A 78 3.74 -15.14 6.21
N ILE A 79 2.68 -14.35 6.39
CA ILE A 79 2.48 -13.08 5.70
C ILE A 79 2.44 -11.96 6.73
N TYR A 80 3.28 -10.94 6.54
CA TYR A 80 3.38 -9.81 7.44
C TYR A 80 3.67 -8.51 6.68
N GLN A 81 3.42 -7.37 7.32
CA GLN A 81 3.65 -6.03 6.78
C GLN A 81 4.21 -5.10 7.84
#